data_AF-A0A2K9MFC5-F1
#
_entry.id   AF-A0A2K9MFC5-F1
#
_cell.length_a   1.000
_cell.length_b   1.000
_cell.length_c   1.000
_cell.angle_alpha   90.00
_cell.angle_beta   90.00
_cell.angle_gamma   90.00
#
_symmetry.space_group_name_H-M   'P 1'
#
loop_
_entity.id
_entity.type
_entity.pdbx_description
1 polymer ?
#
loop_
_entity_poly.entity_id
_entity_poly.type
_entity_poly.pdbx_seq_one_letter_code
_entity_poly.pdbx_strand_id
1 'polypeptide(L)'
;MPNIRHLALILLGLSLLAPAVHADPVAGDASHVAAEDSHDRVAQVDMGEVMEDVNAVLDAIGMTELREHAETPPEAAETTPAPRSEGAPDPARATTGGERATRSRDRAGPHIPSPVVVELFTAQGCADCVAAEDMLSDLAQRSDVLALSWHVDYWDYLGWPDDLARPEFSARQRGYNLLRGARSLFTPQFVIGGKTAIARPAPAEVMRAVKHDLAEPDRLTITRQQDGAQLAMELTPRGPLPAGMVVQLVRFVPRREVLVTAGENRGRHLKLRNVVAASEVLASWNGKAPLRLRVTLGAGAAGDLPEDTRHALLVQQMHGNHPGEIFAALILD
;
A
#
# COMPACT_ATOMS: atom_id res chain seq x y z
N MET A 1 -53.05 -58.38 -1.16
CA MET A 1 -54.21 -58.01 -0.31
C MET A 1 -54.14 -56.51 -0.06
N PRO A 2 -55.25 -55.77 -0.17
CA PRO A 2 -55.86 -55.21 -1.39
C PRO A 2 -55.40 -53.76 -1.66
N ASN A 3 -55.34 -53.23 -2.89
CA ASN A 3 -56.39 -52.95 -3.89
C ASN A 3 -57.20 -51.66 -3.58
N ILE A 4 -57.36 -50.77 -4.58
CA ILE A 4 -58.37 -49.71 -4.86
C ILE A 4 -57.63 -48.55 -5.59
N ARG A 5 -57.68 -48.35 -6.91
CA ARG A 5 -58.75 -48.01 -7.90
C ARG A 5 -59.39 -46.61 -7.75
N HIS A 6 -59.19 -45.82 -8.82
CA HIS A 6 -60.08 -44.80 -9.41
C HIS A 6 -60.33 -43.53 -8.55
N LEU A 7 -60.61 -42.32 -9.06
CA LEU A 7 -61.35 -41.89 -10.24
C LEU A 7 -61.04 -40.39 -10.53
N ALA A 8 -61.33 -39.97 -11.75
CA ALA A 8 -61.18 -38.63 -12.32
C ALA A 8 -62.24 -37.61 -11.87
N LEU A 9 -62.11 -36.38 -12.42
CA LEU A 9 -63.09 -35.30 -12.71
C LEU A 9 -62.69 -33.93 -12.11
N ILE A 10 -62.92 -32.74 -12.69
CA ILE A 10 -63.23 -32.20 -14.03
C ILE A 10 -63.49 -30.68 -13.80
N LEU A 11 -63.10 -29.81 -14.76
CA LEU A 11 -63.64 -28.45 -15.06
C LEU A 11 -63.44 -27.32 -13.99
N LEU A 12 -63.43 -26.00 -14.26
CA LEU A 12 -63.80 -25.16 -15.41
C LEU A 12 -63.31 -23.71 -15.18
N GLY A 13 -62.99 -22.97 -16.26
CA GLY A 13 -63.21 -21.52 -16.43
C GLY A 13 -62.17 -20.57 -15.80
N LEU A 14 -61.78 -19.43 -16.40
CA LEU A 14 -62.41 -18.63 -17.45
C LEU A 14 -61.37 -17.60 -17.97
N SER A 15 -61.26 -17.46 -19.30
CA SER A 15 -60.65 -16.33 -20.05
C SER A 15 -61.41 -15.00 -19.78
N LEU A 16 -61.05 -13.75 -20.12
CA LEU A 16 -60.27 -13.04 -21.16
C LEU A 16 -59.79 -11.69 -20.53
N LEU A 17 -58.61 -11.13 -20.80
CA LEU A 17 -58.14 -10.32 -21.96
C LEU A 17 -58.86 -8.95 -22.22
N ALA A 18 -58.17 -7.85 -21.82
CA ALA A 18 -57.99 -6.53 -22.48
C ALA A 18 -59.24 -5.63 -22.78
N PRO A 19 -59.15 -4.29 -23.07
CA PRO A 19 -58.05 -3.54 -23.70
C PRO A 19 -57.83 -2.08 -23.20
N ALA A 20 -57.41 -1.19 -24.11
CA ALA A 20 -56.38 -0.16 -23.95
C ALA A 20 -56.85 1.32 -24.07
N VAL A 21 -55.84 2.19 -24.02
CA VAL A 21 -55.71 3.67 -23.96
C VAL A 21 -56.28 4.48 -25.16
N HIS A 22 -56.90 5.67 -24.94
CA HIS A 22 -56.51 7.02 -25.46
C HIS A 22 -57.62 8.13 -25.41
N ALA A 23 -57.13 9.38 -25.17
CA ALA A 23 -57.57 10.71 -25.68
C ALA A 23 -58.18 11.76 -24.69
N ASP A 24 -57.35 12.75 -24.26
CA ASP A 24 -57.40 14.25 -24.28
C ASP A 24 -58.73 15.07 -24.22
N PRO A 25 -58.72 16.43 -24.12
CA PRO A 25 -58.06 17.39 -23.19
C PRO A 25 -59.03 18.54 -22.70
N VAL A 26 -58.69 19.35 -21.68
CA VAL A 26 -59.32 20.70 -21.45
C VAL A 26 -58.35 21.67 -20.73
N ALA A 27 -58.34 22.93 -21.20
CA ALA A 27 -57.62 24.09 -20.65
C ALA A 27 -58.49 24.96 -19.71
N GLY A 28 -57.88 25.69 -18.77
CA GLY A 28 -58.56 26.68 -17.93
C GLY A 28 -57.63 27.41 -16.95
N ASP A 29 -57.93 28.68 -16.67
CA ASP A 29 -57.04 29.79 -16.30
C ASP A 29 -56.96 30.12 -14.79
N ALA A 30 -55.91 30.86 -14.44
CA ALA A 30 -55.66 31.81 -13.33
C ALA A 30 -56.13 31.57 -11.87
N SER A 31 -55.18 31.89 -10.97
CA SER A 31 -55.27 32.73 -9.75
C SER A 31 -54.96 32.09 -8.38
N HIS A 32 -54.21 32.87 -7.61
CA HIS A 32 -53.61 32.63 -6.29
C HIS A 32 -54.54 32.06 -5.22
N VAL A 33 -54.08 31.02 -4.53
CA VAL A 33 -54.33 30.82 -3.09
C VAL A 33 -53.05 30.24 -2.46
N ALA A 34 -52.56 30.91 -1.42
CA ALA A 34 -51.46 30.46 -0.59
C ALA A 34 -51.87 29.22 0.22
N ALA A 35 -51.03 28.19 0.21
CA ALA A 35 -51.09 27.10 1.18
C ALA A 35 -49.65 26.81 1.62
N GLU A 36 -49.38 27.07 2.89
CA GLU A 36 -48.23 26.56 3.61
C GLU A 36 -48.30 25.03 3.60
N ASP A 37 -47.22 24.35 3.22
CA ASP A 37 -47.05 22.95 3.58
C ASP A 37 -45.59 22.67 3.96
N SER A 38 -45.45 22.27 5.21
CA SER A 38 -44.24 21.85 5.89
C SER A 38 -43.63 20.64 5.20
N HIS A 39 -42.39 20.78 4.72
CA HIS A 39 -41.55 19.63 4.42
C HIS A 39 -40.24 19.74 5.20
N ASP A 40 -39.97 18.66 5.93
CA ASP A 40 -38.80 18.35 6.75
C ASP A 40 -37.49 18.84 6.12
N ARG A 41 -36.81 19.72 6.85
CA ARG A 41 -35.39 19.97 6.68
C ARG A 41 -34.63 18.81 7.33
N VAL A 42 -34.26 17.80 6.55
CA VAL A 42 -33.10 16.97 6.89
C VAL A 42 -31.90 17.91 6.85
N ALA A 43 -31.31 18.19 8.01
CA ALA A 43 -30.11 18.99 8.12
C ALA A 43 -28.99 18.33 7.31
N GLN A 44 -28.59 19.00 6.24
CA GLN A 44 -27.38 18.67 5.50
C GLN A 44 -26.21 18.92 6.46
N VAL A 45 -25.61 17.84 6.96
CA VAL A 45 -24.40 17.93 7.78
C VAL A 45 -23.30 18.50 6.90
N ASP A 46 -22.84 19.69 7.26
CA ASP A 46 -21.71 20.33 6.59
C ASP A 46 -20.43 19.58 6.98
N MET A 47 -19.91 18.79 6.04
CA MET A 47 -18.67 18.05 6.22
C MET A 47 -17.44 18.96 6.41
N GLY A 48 -17.55 20.26 6.16
CA GLY A 48 -16.54 21.25 6.53
C GLY A 48 -16.41 21.42 8.05
N GLU A 49 -17.54 21.48 8.76
CA GLU A 49 -17.59 21.71 10.20
C GLU A 49 -17.13 20.47 10.98
N VAL A 50 -17.50 19.27 10.52
CA VAL A 50 -17.06 17.99 11.12
C VAL A 50 -15.54 17.77 10.98
N MET A 51 -14.92 18.30 9.92
CA MET A 51 -13.47 18.17 9.72
C MET A 51 -12.65 19.21 10.51
N GLU A 52 -13.22 20.37 10.85
CA GLU A 52 -12.57 21.35 11.71
C GLU A 52 -12.42 20.79 13.14
N ASP A 53 -13.44 20.09 13.63
CA ASP A 53 -13.41 19.40 14.92
C ASP A 53 -12.37 18.26 14.98
N VAL A 54 -12.19 17.51 13.89
CA VAL A 54 -11.17 16.45 13.82
C VAL A 54 -9.76 17.04 13.84
N ASN A 55 -9.53 18.16 13.14
CA ASN A 55 -8.24 18.85 13.17
C ASN A 55 -7.96 19.47 14.55
N ALA A 56 -8.98 20.02 15.22
CA ALA A 56 -8.86 20.53 16.59
C ALA A 56 -8.51 19.41 17.59
N VAL A 57 -9.05 18.20 17.41
CA VAL A 57 -8.67 17.03 18.19
C VAL A 57 -7.22 16.63 17.91
N LEU A 58 -6.76 16.68 16.66
CA LEU A 58 -5.37 16.34 16.28
C LEU A 58 -4.34 17.34 16.81
N ASP A 59 -4.68 18.63 16.92
CA ASP A 59 -3.83 19.65 17.54
C ASP A 59 -3.77 19.48 19.07
N ALA A 60 -4.87 19.03 19.69
CA ALA A 60 -4.96 18.81 21.13
C ALA A 60 -4.13 17.62 21.64
N ILE A 61 -3.81 16.63 20.78
CA ILE A 61 -2.94 15.48 21.12
C ILE A 61 -1.43 15.76 20.96
N GLY A 62 -1.03 17.01 20.67
CA GLY A 62 0.33 17.48 20.91
C GLY A 62 1.42 16.75 20.10
N MET A 63 1.22 16.56 18.80
CA MET A 63 2.26 16.03 17.91
C MET A 63 3.15 17.11 17.26
N THR A 64 3.17 18.32 17.80
CA THR A 64 4.05 19.41 17.36
C THR A 64 4.84 19.92 18.56
N GLU A 65 6.06 19.42 18.78
CA GLU A 65 7.12 20.05 19.60
C GLU A 65 8.33 19.09 19.66
N LEU A 66 9.16 19.05 18.61
CA LEU A 66 10.59 18.71 18.72
C LEU A 66 11.33 19.52 17.66
N ARG A 67 11.47 20.82 17.94
CA ARG A 67 12.27 21.71 17.12
C ARG A 67 12.92 22.78 17.99
N GLU A 68 14.00 22.42 18.67
CA GLU A 68 14.99 23.41 19.11
C GLU A 68 16.35 22.76 19.37
N HIS A 69 17.40 23.59 19.20
CA HIS A 69 18.84 23.33 19.38
C HIS A 69 19.65 23.04 18.10
N ALA A 70 19.99 24.12 17.41
CA ALA A 70 21.28 24.27 16.73
C ALA A 70 21.93 25.60 17.17
N GLU A 71 23.27 25.64 17.14
CA GLU A 71 24.23 26.73 17.45
C GLU A 71 24.71 26.81 18.91
N THR A 72 25.98 26.49 19.22
CA THR A 72 27.18 27.32 18.97
C THR A 72 28.47 26.49 19.19
N PRO A 73 29.60 26.73 18.49
CA PRO A 73 30.82 25.89 18.54
C PRO A 73 31.85 26.35 19.61
N PRO A 74 32.84 25.51 19.97
CA PRO A 74 34.07 26.01 20.59
C PRO A 74 35.27 25.99 19.63
N GLU A 75 36.06 27.05 19.80
CA GLU A 75 37.29 27.44 19.12
C GLU A 75 38.54 26.76 19.71
N ALA A 76 39.61 26.86 18.92
CA ALA A 76 40.96 26.30 18.97
C ALA A 76 41.71 26.10 20.30
N ALA A 77 42.61 25.09 20.29
CA ALA A 77 43.92 25.19 20.94
C ALA A 77 44.99 24.32 20.21
N GLU A 78 45.96 25.05 19.68
CA GLU A 78 47.35 24.84 19.24
C GLU A 78 48.06 23.45 19.18
N THR A 79 48.82 23.38 18.08
CA THR A 79 49.93 22.53 17.60
C THR A 79 51.16 22.46 18.54
N THR A 80 51.97 21.38 18.63
CA THR A 80 53.14 20.96 17.77
C THR A 80 54.09 20.05 18.65
N PRO A 81 55.17 19.38 18.17
CA PRO A 81 55.39 18.41 17.09
C PRO A 81 55.96 17.03 17.54
N ALA A 82 56.15 16.14 16.56
CA ALA A 82 56.85 14.86 16.57
C ALA A 82 58.38 14.92 16.81
N PRO A 83 59.04 13.78 17.13
CA PRO A 83 60.44 13.56 16.83
C PRO A 83 60.66 12.70 15.57
N ARG A 84 61.73 13.01 14.83
CA ARG A 84 62.24 12.26 13.66
C ARG A 84 63.48 11.42 14.03
N SER A 85 63.55 10.25 13.38
CA SER A 85 64.70 9.45 12.89
C SER A 85 65.78 9.02 13.91
N GLU A 86 66.39 7.84 13.85
CA GLU A 86 67.13 7.22 12.74
C GLU A 86 67.34 5.71 12.97
N GLY A 87 67.60 4.92 11.91
CA GLY A 87 68.31 3.65 12.02
C GLY A 87 67.88 2.52 11.06
N ALA A 88 68.56 2.39 9.93
CA ALA A 88 68.74 1.16 9.12
C ALA A 88 70.17 1.20 8.54
N PRO A 89 70.80 0.10 8.05
CA PRO A 89 70.31 -1.25 7.73
C PRO A 89 71.19 -2.40 8.36
N ASP A 90 70.87 -3.70 8.22
CA ASP A 90 71.42 -4.61 7.19
C ASP A 90 70.68 -5.99 7.17
N PRO A 91 70.79 -6.83 6.11
CA PRO A 91 69.81 -7.84 5.73
C PRO A 91 70.18 -9.28 6.12
N ALA A 92 69.17 -10.09 6.44
CA ALA A 92 69.30 -11.55 6.40
C ALA A 92 67.97 -12.23 6.05
N ARG A 93 67.89 -12.59 4.78
CA ARG A 93 67.23 -13.74 4.16
C ARG A 93 66.58 -14.75 5.13
N ALA A 94 65.25 -14.82 5.13
CA ALA A 94 64.51 -16.06 5.42
C ALA A 94 63.18 -16.06 4.65
N THR A 95 63.18 -16.83 3.58
CA THR A 95 62.02 -17.25 2.79
C THR A 95 61.13 -18.15 3.64
N THR A 96 59.88 -17.75 3.85
CA THR A 96 58.80 -18.70 4.13
C THR A 96 57.49 -18.11 3.65
N GLY A 97 56.79 -18.87 2.81
CA GLY A 97 55.54 -18.51 2.18
C GLY A 97 54.46 -18.16 3.21
N GLY A 98 54.11 -16.89 3.25
CA GLY A 98 52.85 -16.42 3.79
C GLY A 98 51.98 -16.07 2.61
N GLU A 99 51.12 -17.00 2.21
CA GLU A 99 50.01 -16.74 1.30
C GLU A 99 49.19 -15.61 1.92
N ARG A 100 49.47 -14.38 1.48
CA ARG A 100 48.73 -13.19 1.89
C ARG A 100 47.35 -13.38 1.30
N ALA A 101 46.46 -13.97 2.10
CA ALA A 101 45.04 -13.98 1.87
C ALA A 101 44.64 -12.53 1.56
N THR A 102 44.50 -12.24 0.28
CA THR A 102 43.75 -11.11 -0.21
C THR A 102 42.35 -11.32 0.37
N ARG A 103 42.09 -10.73 1.55
CA ARG A 103 40.73 -10.54 2.02
C ARG A 103 40.02 -9.86 0.87
N SER A 104 39.13 -10.61 0.24
CA SER A 104 38.23 -10.17 -0.80
C SER A 104 37.47 -8.95 -0.29
N ARG A 105 38.05 -7.77 -0.44
CA ARG A 105 37.31 -6.52 -0.49
C ARG A 105 36.57 -6.55 -1.82
N ASP A 106 35.27 -6.37 -1.73
CA ASP A 106 34.35 -6.18 -2.86
C ASP A 106 34.12 -7.40 -3.76
N ARG A 107 33.17 -8.23 -3.34
CA ARG A 107 32.12 -8.66 -4.28
C ARG A 107 30.77 -8.43 -3.63
N ALA A 108 30.26 -7.20 -3.76
CA ALA A 108 28.83 -7.01 -3.75
C ALA A 108 28.22 -7.99 -4.76
N GLY A 109 27.18 -8.73 -4.36
CA GLY A 109 26.56 -9.76 -5.21
C GLY A 109 26.01 -9.19 -6.52
N PRO A 110 25.50 -10.04 -7.45
CA PRO A 110 24.86 -9.52 -8.65
C PRO A 110 23.71 -8.58 -8.28
N HIS A 111 23.51 -7.55 -9.10
CA HIS A 111 22.39 -6.64 -8.93
C HIS A 111 21.06 -7.39 -9.10
N ILE A 112 20.15 -7.20 -8.15
CA ILE A 112 18.79 -7.72 -8.22
C ILE A 112 17.90 -6.63 -8.83
N PRO A 113 17.24 -6.89 -9.99
CA PRO A 113 16.29 -5.96 -10.58
C PRO A 113 15.12 -5.68 -9.63
N SER A 114 14.65 -4.43 -9.62
CA SER A 114 13.46 -4.06 -8.86
C SER A 114 12.19 -4.47 -9.63
N PRO A 115 11.25 -5.22 -9.02
CA PRO A 115 9.92 -5.34 -9.59
C PRO A 115 9.17 -4.00 -9.49
N VAL A 116 8.16 -3.81 -10.33
CA VAL A 116 7.21 -2.70 -10.18
C VAL A 116 6.27 -2.99 -9.03
N VAL A 117 6.12 -2.02 -8.15
CA VAL A 117 5.17 -2.14 -7.03
C VAL A 117 3.79 -1.70 -7.48
N VAL A 118 2.82 -2.57 -7.27
CA VAL A 118 1.42 -2.33 -7.55
C VAL A 118 0.66 -2.45 -6.24
N GLU A 119 0.13 -1.33 -5.75
CA GLU A 119 -0.63 -1.27 -4.52
C GLU A 119 -2.11 -1.11 -4.85
N LEU A 120 -2.94 -2.07 -4.43
CA LEU A 120 -4.40 -1.97 -4.48
C LEU A 120 -4.91 -1.54 -3.10
N PHE A 121 -5.70 -0.47 -3.05
CA PHE A 121 -6.50 -0.08 -1.90
C PHE A 121 -7.94 -0.56 -2.09
N THR A 122 -8.42 -1.34 -1.13
CA THR A 122 -9.61 -2.21 -1.24
C THR A 122 -10.26 -2.44 0.11
N ALA A 123 -11.44 -3.05 0.13
CA ALA A 123 -12.10 -3.51 1.36
C ALA A 123 -13.02 -4.68 1.05
N GLN A 124 -13.17 -5.61 1.99
CA GLN A 124 -14.10 -6.74 1.86
C GLN A 124 -15.56 -6.28 1.66
N GLY A 125 -15.93 -5.16 2.29
CA GLY A 125 -17.27 -4.57 2.20
C GLY A 125 -17.58 -3.89 0.86
N CYS A 126 -16.58 -3.62 0.02
CA CYS A 126 -16.73 -2.92 -1.25
C CYS A 126 -17.08 -3.90 -2.39
N ALA A 127 -18.31 -3.82 -2.93
CA ALA A 127 -18.74 -4.73 -4.00
C ALA A 127 -17.91 -4.60 -5.29
N ASP A 128 -17.61 -3.35 -5.69
CA ASP A 128 -16.83 -3.03 -6.89
C ASP A 128 -15.36 -3.49 -6.80
N CYS A 129 -14.88 -3.80 -5.60
CA CYS A 129 -13.49 -4.17 -5.37
C CYS A 129 -13.17 -5.58 -5.86
N VAL A 130 -14.14 -6.47 -6.03
CA VAL A 130 -13.82 -7.87 -6.39
C VAL A 130 -13.16 -7.99 -7.76
N ALA A 131 -13.59 -7.20 -8.75
CA ALA A 131 -12.92 -7.19 -10.04
C ALA A 131 -11.48 -6.65 -9.95
N ALA A 132 -11.19 -5.75 -9.00
CA ALA A 132 -9.85 -5.24 -8.76
C ALA A 132 -8.96 -6.27 -8.03
N GLU A 133 -9.51 -7.04 -7.08
CA GLU A 133 -8.81 -8.15 -6.43
C GLU A 133 -8.42 -9.26 -7.43
N ASP A 134 -9.32 -9.59 -8.35
CA ASP A 134 -9.04 -10.55 -9.42
C ASP A 134 -7.88 -10.05 -10.31
N MET A 135 -7.91 -8.75 -10.68
CA MET A 135 -6.83 -8.12 -11.44
C MET A 135 -5.49 -8.11 -10.68
N LEU A 136 -5.51 -7.79 -9.38
CA LEU A 136 -4.32 -7.87 -8.54
C LEU A 136 -3.79 -9.30 -8.45
N SER A 137 -4.69 -10.28 -8.36
CA SER A 137 -4.33 -11.71 -8.31
C SER A 137 -3.63 -12.20 -9.57
N ASP A 138 -4.00 -11.68 -10.74
CA ASP A 138 -3.30 -11.93 -12.00
C ASP A 138 -1.93 -11.25 -12.02
N LEU A 139 -1.84 -10.01 -11.55
CA LEU A 139 -0.56 -9.28 -11.45
C LEU A 139 0.42 -9.95 -10.49
N ALA A 140 -0.07 -10.51 -9.38
CA ALA A 140 0.74 -11.22 -8.38
C ALA A 140 1.40 -12.50 -8.90
N GLN A 141 0.99 -13.01 -10.07
CA GLN A 141 1.62 -14.18 -10.71
C GLN A 141 2.88 -13.81 -11.50
N ARG A 142 3.14 -12.52 -11.72
CA ARG A 142 4.28 -12.05 -12.50
C ARG A 142 5.50 -11.85 -11.60
N SER A 143 6.68 -12.27 -12.07
CA SER A 143 7.94 -12.09 -11.33
C SER A 143 8.49 -10.66 -11.36
N ASP A 144 8.00 -9.83 -12.30
CA ASP A 144 8.40 -8.43 -12.47
C ASP A 144 7.46 -7.45 -11.75
N VAL A 145 6.48 -7.96 -10.99
CA VAL A 145 5.51 -7.15 -10.25
C VAL A 145 5.45 -7.61 -8.80
N LEU A 146 5.55 -6.65 -7.87
CA LEU A 146 5.18 -6.84 -6.47
C LEU A 146 3.78 -6.26 -6.27
N ALA A 147 2.77 -7.12 -6.35
CA ALA A 147 1.38 -6.78 -6.09
C ALA A 147 1.09 -6.84 -4.58
N LEU A 148 0.49 -5.81 -4.01
CA LEU A 148 0.16 -5.69 -2.58
C LEU A 148 -1.29 -5.22 -2.40
N SER A 149 -2.06 -5.92 -1.59
CA SER A 149 -3.45 -5.55 -1.25
C SER A 149 -3.49 -4.87 0.13
N TRP A 150 -3.90 -3.60 0.16
CA TRP A 150 -4.00 -2.75 1.34
C TRP A 150 -5.47 -2.53 1.70
N HIS A 151 -5.94 -3.20 2.74
CA HIS A 151 -7.34 -3.12 3.18
C HIS A 151 -7.60 -1.84 4.00
N VAL A 152 -8.55 -1.03 3.56
CA VAL A 152 -8.87 0.26 4.19
C VAL A 152 -10.05 0.13 5.15
N ASP A 153 -10.02 0.90 6.24
CA ASP A 153 -10.96 0.78 7.38
C ASP A 153 -12.26 1.57 7.21
N TYR A 154 -12.30 2.54 6.29
CA TYR A 154 -13.46 3.42 6.14
C TYR A 154 -14.68 2.75 5.49
N TRP A 155 -14.69 1.43 5.27
CA TRP A 155 -15.90 0.67 4.92
C TRP A 155 -16.56 0.01 6.13
N ASP A 156 -15.83 -0.15 7.25
CA ASP A 156 -16.26 -0.97 8.37
C ASP A 156 -17.51 -0.44 9.08
N TYR A 157 -17.73 0.88 9.00
CA TYR A 157 -18.92 1.52 9.57
C TYR A 157 -20.23 1.09 8.88
N LEU A 158 -20.17 0.47 7.70
CA LEU A 158 -21.33 0.01 6.93
C LEU A 158 -21.84 -1.39 7.36
N GLY A 159 -21.32 -1.93 8.47
CA GLY A 159 -21.87 -3.12 9.14
C GLY A 159 -21.18 -4.45 8.81
N TRP A 160 -20.10 -4.43 8.02
CA TRP A 160 -19.17 -5.55 7.86
C TRP A 160 -17.75 -5.07 8.18
N PRO A 161 -17.21 -5.33 9.38
CA PRO A 161 -15.85 -4.97 9.72
C PRO A 161 -14.86 -5.91 9.01
N ASP A 162 -13.96 -5.33 8.23
CA ASP A 162 -12.88 -6.03 7.54
C ASP A 162 -11.72 -6.30 8.52
N ASP A 163 -11.52 -7.56 8.89
CA ASP A 163 -10.46 -7.98 9.83
C ASP A 163 -9.03 -7.72 9.32
N LEU A 164 -8.89 -7.44 8.02
CA LEU A 164 -7.63 -7.11 7.36
C LEU A 164 -7.41 -5.61 7.28
N ALA A 165 -8.45 -4.79 7.52
CA ALA A 165 -8.36 -3.35 7.41
C ALA A 165 -7.58 -2.73 8.56
N ARG A 166 -6.84 -1.66 8.24
CA ARG A 166 -6.04 -0.90 9.22
C ARG A 166 -6.11 0.61 8.94
N PRO A 167 -6.24 1.47 9.96
CA PRO A 167 -6.24 2.93 9.78
C PRO A 167 -4.98 3.46 9.09
N GLU A 168 -3.83 2.82 9.32
CA GLU A 168 -2.56 3.18 8.69
C GLU A 168 -2.60 2.96 7.17
N PHE A 169 -3.39 2.00 6.69
CA PHE A 169 -3.53 1.71 5.25
C PHE A 169 -4.41 2.78 4.57
N SER A 170 -5.47 3.22 5.25
CA SER A 170 -6.26 4.39 4.85
C SER A 170 -5.41 5.66 4.85
N ALA A 171 -4.53 5.84 5.84
CA ALA A 171 -3.59 6.97 5.89
C ALA A 171 -2.58 6.95 4.73
N ARG A 172 -2.07 5.76 4.37
CA ARG A 172 -1.21 5.56 3.20
C ARG A 172 -1.91 5.98 1.91
N GLN A 173 -3.16 5.54 1.69
CA GLN A 173 -3.98 5.96 0.55
C GLN A 173 -4.20 7.48 0.53
N ARG A 174 -4.51 8.06 1.69
CA ARG A 174 -4.73 9.50 1.84
C ARG A 174 -3.50 10.30 1.46
N GLY A 175 -2.32 9.92 1.94
CA GLY A 175 -1.09 10.63 1.61
C GLY A 175 -0.79 10.60 0.10
N TYR A 176 -1.05 9.45 -0.53
CA TYR A 176 -1.00 9.31 -1.98
C TYR A 176 -1.94 10.28 -2.72
N ASN A 177 -3.18 10.42 -2.26
CA ASN A 177 -4.16 11.32 -2.88
C ASN A 177 -3.83 12.79 -2.65
N LEU A 178 -3.36 13.16 -1.45
CA LEU A 178 -2.97 14.52 -1.11
C LEU A 178 -1.84 15.06 -1.98
N LEU A 179 -0.81 14.24 -2.27
CA LEU A 179 0.27 14.65 -3.19
C LEU A 179 -0.20 14.91 -4.62
N ARG A 180 -1.39 14.40 -4.98
CA ARG A 180 -2.01 14.60 -6.30
C ARG A 180 -3.14 15.64 -6.27
N GLY A 181 -3.33 16.33 -5.13
CA GLY A 181 -4.41 17.31 -4.95
C GLY A 181 -5.81 16.69 -4.87
N ALA A 182 -5.91 15.36 -4.77
CA ALA A 182 -7.17 14.67 -4.58
C ALA A 182 -7.55 14.66 -3.09
N ARG A 183 -8.82 15.00 -2.80
CA ARG A 183 -9.33 15.11 -1.42
C ARG A 183 -10.18 13.92 -0.97
N SER A 184 -10.59 13.08 -1.91
CA SER A 184 -11.46 11.93 -1.63
C SER A 184 -10.66 10.63 -1.55
N LEU A 185 -11.08 9.78 -0.62
CA LEU A 185 -10.73 8.36 -0.62
C LEU A 185 -11.86 7.60 -1.33
N PHE A 186 -11.50 6.58 -2.09
CA PHE A 186 -12.46 5.67 -2.70
C PHE A 186 -11.75 4.34 -2.96
N THR A 187 -12.52 3.27 -3.05
CA THR A 187 -12.06 1.95 -3.49
C THR A 187 -12.92 1.45 -4.65
N PRO A 188 -12.38 0.59 -5.52
CA PRO A 188 -10.96 0.21 -5.59
C PRO A 188 -10.07 1.33 -6.17
N GLN A 189 -8.83 1.40 -5.70
CA GLN A 189 -7.80 2.30 -6.25
C GLN A 189 -6.48 1.56 -6.40
N PHE A 190 -5.86 1.64 -7.58
CA PHE A 190 -4.48 1.19 -7.77
C PHE A 190 -3.50 2.36 -7.67
N VAL A 191 -2.32 2.12 -7.12
CA VAL A 191 -1.16 3.01 -7.18
C VAL A 191 0.04 2.22 -7.71
N ILE A 192 0.59 2.66 -8.85
CA ILE A 192 1.68 2.00 -9.57
C ILE A 192 2.98 2.79 -9.35
N GLY A 193 4.02 2.12 -8.84
CA GLY A 193 5.34 2.72 -8.56
C GLY A 193 5.30 3.88 -7.58
N GLY A 194 4.23 4.01 -6.77
CA GLY A 194 3.96 5.18 -5.94
C GLY A 194 3.58 6.46 -6.71
N LYS A 195 3.57 6.43 -8.05
CA LYS A 195 3.38 7.61 -8.92
C LYS A 195 1.97 7.72 -9.48
N THR A 196 1.53 6.66 -10.14
CA THR A 196 0.30 6.67 -10.95
C THR A 196 -0.85 6.08 -10.15
N ALA A 197 -1.78 6.93 -9.73
CA ALA A 197 -3.04 6.48 -9.12
C ALA A 197 -4.13 6.32 -10.18
N ILE A 198 -4.81 5.17 -10.15
CA ILE A 198 -5.89 4.84 -11.05
C ILE A 198 -7.13 4.55 -10.22
N ALA A 199 -8.14 5.41 -10.40
CA ALA A 199 -9.45 5.28 -9.81
C ALA A 199 -10.36 4.43 -10.69
N ARG A 200 -11.20 3.55 -10.12
CA ARG A 200 -12.15 2.71 -10.90
C ARG A 200 -11.40 1.99 -12.06
N PRO A 201 -10.48 1.10 -11.71
CA PRO A 201 -9.44 0.62 -12.61
C PRO A 201 -9.98 -0.18 -13.78
N ALA A 202 -9.62 0.25 -15.00
CA ALA A 202 -9.74 -0.59 -16.18
C ALA A 202 -8.46 -1.41 -16.38
N PRO A 203 -8.53 -2.72 -16.71
CA PRO A 203 -7.35 -3.58 -16.87
C PRO A 203 -6.28 -3.00 -17.81
N ALA A 204 -6.69 -2.44 -18.94
CA ALA A 204 -5.79 -1.86 -19.93
C ALA A 204 -5.06 -0.60 -19.45
N GLU A 205 -5.64 0.13 -18.50
CA GLU A 205 -5.01 1.31 -17.90
C GLU A 205 -3.93 0.88 -16.90
N VAL A 206 -4.26 -0.04 -16.00
CA VAL A 206 -3.32 -0.59 -15.01
C VAL A 206 -2.12 -1.23 -15.71
N MET A 207 -2.36 -2.08 -16.71
CA MET A 207 -1.27 -2.75 -17.44
C MET A 207 -0.36 -1.77 -18.18
N ARG A 208 -0.91 -0.65 -18.67
CA ARG A 208 -0.11 0.38 -19.34
C ARG A 208 0.77 1.14 -18.36
N ALA A 209 0.24 1.47 -17.18
CA ALA A 209 1.00 2.10 -16.12
C ALA A 209 2.12 1.18 -15.61
N VAL A 210 1.83 -0.11 -15.39
CA VAL A 210 2.85 -1.11 -15.02
C VAL A 210 3.95 -1.21 -16.07
N LYS A 211 3.58 -1.30 -17.36
CA LYS A 211 4.56 -1.36 -18.45
C LYS A 211 5.41 -0.09 -18.54
N HIS A 212 4.82 1.08 -18.28
CA HIS A 212 5.53 2.35 -18.29
C HIS A 212 6.57 2.39 -17.16
N ASP A 213 6.19 2.02 -15.95
CA ASP A 213 7.10 1.99 -14.79
C ASP A 213 8.21 0.94 -14.98
N LEU A 214 7.89 -0.25 -15.51
CA LEU A 214 8.88 -1.30 -15.84
C LEU A 214 9.93 -0.86 -16.87
N ALA A 215 9.62 0.13 -17.70
CA ALA A 215 10.54 0.62 -18.71
C ALA A 215 11.55 1.63 -18.14
N GLU A 216 11.35 2.10 -16.91
CA GLU A 216 12.29 2.99 -16.24
C GLU A 216 13.54 2.20 -15.76
N PRO A 217 14.75 2.76 -15.92
CA PRO A 217 15.96 2.10 -15.46
C PRO A 217 16.03 2.09 -13.92
N ASP A 218 16.55 1.00 -13.36
CA ASP A 218 16.83 0.92 -11.92
C ASP A 218 17.71 2.10 -11.47
N ARG A 219 17.23 2.83 -10.46
CA ARG A 219 17.96 3.96 -9.85
C ARG A 219 18.87 3.55 -8.72
N LEU A 220 18.72 2.32 -8.23
CA LEU A 220 19.55 1.72 -7.18
C LEU A 220 20.17 0.43 -7.69
N THR A 221 21.43 0.20 -7.34
CA THR A 221 22.00 -1.15 -7.33
C THR A 221 21.67 -1.79 -5.99
N ILE A 222 20.87 -2.85 -6.03
CA ILE A 222 20.53 -3.67 -4.87
C ILE A 222 21.36 -4.95 -4.89
N THR A 223 22.01 -5.26 -3.77
CA THR A 223 22.63 -6.58 -3.56
C THR A 223 22.14 -7.18 -2.25
N ARG A 224 22.04 -8.52 -2.21
CA ARG A 224 21.51 -9.27 -1.07
C ARG A 224 22.37 -10.49 -0.81
N GLN A 225 22.65 -10.72 0.46
CA GLN A 225 23.17 -11.98 0.98
C GLN A 225 22.20 -12.48 2.04
N GLN A 226 21.93 -13.79 2.04
CA GLN A 226 20.99 -14.40 2.95
C GLN A 226 21.64 -15.60 3.64
N ASP A 227 21.50 -15.64 4.96
CA ASP A 227 21.93 -16.74 5.83
C ASP A 227 20.78 -17.10 6.77
N GLY A 228 20.06 -18.18 6.44
CA GLY A 228 18.81 -18.54 7.09
C GLY A 228 17.78 -17.40 7.02
N ALA A 229 17.32 -16.95 8.19
CA ALA A 229 16.38 -15.83 8.34
C ALA A 229 17.06 -14.45 8.32
N GLN A 230 18.39 -14.38 8.27
CA GLN A 230 19.13 -13.13 8.27
C GLN A 230 19.44 -12.68 6.85
N LEU A 231 19.04 -11.47 6.49
CA LEU A 231 19.37 -10.84 5.21
C LEU A 231 20.28 -9.65 5.45
N ALA A 232 21.42 -9.63 4.75
CA ALA A 232 22.28 -8.46 4.63
C ALA A 232 22.07 -7.86 3.23
N MET A 233 21.74 -6.58 3.18
CA MET A 233 21.45 -5.87 1.93
C MET A 233 22.27 -4.60 1.82
N GLU A 234 22.66 -4.27 0.60
CA GLU A 234 23.28 -2.99 0.27
C GLU A 234 22.50 -2.32 -0.86
N LEU A 235 22.10 -1.08 -0.62
CA LEU A 235 21.41 -0.20 -1.55
C LEU A 235 22.38 0.91 -1.97
N THR A 236 22.80 0.88 -3.24
CA THR A 236 23.78 1.83 -3.78
C THR A 236 23.12 2.72 -4.84
N PRO A 237 23.09 4.06 -4.66
CA PRO A 237 22.55 4.98 -5.67
C PRO A 237 23.32 4.87 -6.99
N ARG A 238 22.60 4.86 -8.11
CA ARG A 238 23.19 4.96 -9.46
C ARG A 238 23.26 6.39 -9.99
N GLY A 239 22.67 7.32 -9.25
CA GLY A 239 22.66 8.75 -9.53
C GLY A 239 22.09 9.51 -8.32
N PRO A 240 21.91 10.84 -8.44
CA PRO A 240 21.31 11.64 -7.40
C PRO A 240 19.91 11.14 -7.04
N LEU A 241 19.63 11.00 -5.74
CA LEU A 241 18.30 10.71 -5.22
C LEU A 241 17.71 11.95 -4.57
N PRO A 242 16.38 12.13 -4.58
CA PRO A 242 15.76 13.22 -3.86
C PRO A 242 15.87 13.02 -2.33
N ALA A 243 15.62 14.09 -1.59
CA ALA A 243 15.54 14.03 -0.13
C ALA A 243 14.31 13.22 0.32
N GLY A 244 14.35 12.75 1.57
CA GLY A 244 13.23 12.04 2.19
C GLY A 244 13.11 10.58 1.76
N MET A 245 14.22 9.90 1.41
CA MET A 245 14.16 8.46 1.15
C MET A 245 13.93 7.70 2.46
N VAL A 246 13.02 6.74 2.42
CA VAL A 246 12.72 5.84 3.53
C VAL A 246 12.73 4.41 3.02
N VAL A 247 13.32 3.51 3.80
CA VAL A 247 13.25 2.07 3.57
C VAL A 247 12.21 1.48 4.51
N GLN A 248 11.17 0.87 3.93
CA GLN A 248 10.07 0.25 4.65
C GLN A 248 10.13 -1.27 4.48
N LEU A 249 9.78 -2.00 5.54
CA LEU A 249 9.52 -3.44 5.51
C LEU A 249 8.02 -3.67 5.51
N VAL A 250 7.52 -4.27 4.44
CA VAL A 250 6.12 -4.67 4.27
C VAL A 250 6.01 -6.17 4.53
N ARG A 251 5.05 -6.56 5.36
CA ARG A 251 4.70 -7.95 5.67
C ARG A 251 3.34 -8.24 5.08
N PHE A 252 3.22 -9.30 4.30
CA PHE A 252 1.99 -9.64 3.61
C PHE A 252 1.72 -11.13 3.63
N VAL A 253 0.45 -11.48 3.76
CA VAL A 253 -0.04 -12.86 3.69
C VAL A 253 -0.30 -13.18 2.22
N PRO A 254 0.38 -14.18 1.62
CA PRO A 254 0.35 -14.41 0.18
C PRO A 254 -1.04 -14.80 -0.32
N ARG A 255 -1.83 -15.51 0.51
CA ARG A 255 -3.20 -15.93 0.17
C ARG A 255 -4.09 -15.86 1.40
N ARG A 256 -5.28 -15.32 1.23
CA ARG A 256 -6.33 -15.37 2.26
C ARG A 256 -7.68 -15.63 1.58
N GLU A 257 -8.47 -16.53 2.17
CA GLU A 257 -9.86 -16.70 1.78
C GLU A 257 -10.76 -16.22 2.91
N VAL A 258 -11.75 -15.41 2.57
CA VAL A 258 -12.71 -14.84 3.52
C VAL A 258 -14.13 -15.12 3.05
N LEU A 259 -14.94 -15.75 3.90
CA LEU A 259 -16.39 -15.81 3.71
C LEU A 259 -17.01 -14.56 4.31
N VAL A 260 -17.56 -13.70 3.45
CA VAL A 260 -18.25 -12.49 3.89
C VAL A 260 -19.65 -12.86 4.37
N THR A 261 -20.00 -12.54 5.62
CA THR A 261 -21.28 -12.97 6.22
C THR A 261 -22.32 -11.84 6.34
N ALA A 262 -21.94 -10.58 6.09
CA ALA A 262 -22.84 -9.43 6.03
C ALA A 262 -22.43 -8.40 4.95
N GLY A 263 -23.20 -7.31 4.80
CA GLY A 263 -22.93 -6.26 3.81
C GLY A 263 -23.23 -6.65 2.36
N GLU A 264 -22.77 -5.81 1.42
CA GLU A 264 -23.06 -5.95 -0.02
C GLU A 264 -22.50 -7.25 -0.62
N ASN A 265 -21.41 -7.77 -0.05
CA ASN A 265 -20.75 -8.99 -0.49
C ASN A 265 -21.20 -10.26 0.28
N ARG A 266 -22.29 -10.21 1.06
CA ARG A 266 -22.76 -11.35 1.87
C ARG A 266 -22.89 -12.64 1.05
N GLY A 267 -22.32 -13.71 1.59
CA GLY A 267 -22.32 -15.06 1.01
C GLY A 267 -21.21 -15.32 -0.01
N ARG A 268 -20.38 -14.32 -0.33
CA ARG A 268 -19.26 -14.48 -1.24
C ARG A 268 -18.02 -15.00 -0.51
N HIS A 269 -17.29 -15.87 -1.18
CA HIS A 269 -15.92 -16.24 -0.81
C HIS A 269 -14.96 -15.33 -1.59
N LEU A 270 -14.30 -14.42 -0.89
CA LEU A 270 -13.28 -13.56 -1.46
C LEU A 270 -11.94 -14.28 -1.41
N LYS A 271 -11.22 -14.29 -2.54
CA LYS A 271 -9.88 -14.86 -2.66
C LYS A 271 -8.90 -13.73 -2.79
N LEU A 272 -8.24 -13.42 -1.70
CA LEU A 272 -7.35 -12.28 -1.58
C LEU A 272 -5.91 -12.72 -1.78
N ARG A 273 -5.10 -11.84 -2.39
CA ARG A 273 -3.69 -12.09 -2.70
C ARG A 273 -2.82 -11.00 -2.11
N ASN A 274 -1.69 -11.42 -1.57
CA ASN A 274 -0.66 -10.54 -1.00
C ASN A 274 -1.25 -9.45 -0.08
N VAL A 275 -2.10 -9.89 0.85
CA VAL A 275 -2.77 -9.02 1.82
C VAL A 275 -1.73 -8.45 2.78
N VAL A 276 -1.55 -7.14 2.78
CA VAL A 276 -0.61 -6.49 3.69
C VAL A 276 -1.14 -6.59 5.11
N ALA A 277 -0.32 -7.14 6.00
CA ALA A 277 -0.62 -7.29 7.42
C ALA A 277 0.06 -6.21 8.27
N ALA A 278 1.26 -5.75 7.86
CA ALA A 278 2.00 -4.70 8.55
C ALA A 278 2.99 -4.00 7.62
N SER A 279 3.31 -2.75 7.94
CA SER A 279 4.41 -1.99 7.33
C SER A 279 5.14 -1.21 8.41
N GLU A 280 6.47 -1.22 8.38
CA GLU A 280 7.29 -0.44 9.31
C GLU A 280 8.48 0.23 8.60
N VAL A 281 8.95 1.34 9.17
CA VAL A 281 10.15 2.02 8.68
C VAL A 281 11.40 1.40 9.30
N LEU A 282 12.32 0.93 8.45
CA LEU A 282 13.61 0.40 8.90
C LEU A 282 14.70 1.48 8.95
N ALA A 283 14.67 2.44 8.03
CA ALA A 283 15.68 3.48 7.94
C ALA A 283 15.18 4.71 7.16
N SER A 284 15.61 5.89 7.60
CA SER A 284 15.61 7.11 6.78
C SER A 284 16.97 7.25 6.12
N TRP A 285 16.99 7.69 4.86
CA TRP A 285 18.19 7.74 4.03
C TRP A 285 18.26 9.04 3.23
N ASN A 286 19.47 9.58 3.10
CA ASN A 286 19.71 10.79 2.32
C ASN A 286 20.15 10.51 0.87
N GLY A 287 20.34 9.24 0.51
CA GLY A 287 20.71 8.84 -0.84
C GLY A 287 22.12 9.21 -1.31
N LYS A 288 23.00 9.71 -0.42
CA LYS A 288 24.35 10.17 -0.81
C LYS A 288 25.41 9.07 -0.82
N ALA A 289 25.28 8.10 0.08
CA ALA A 289 26.21 6.99 0.23
C ALA A 289 25.42 5.67 0.31
N PRO A 290 26.04 4.52 -0.02
CA PRO A 290 25.41 3.22 0.10
C PRO A 290 24.79 3.00 1.48
N LEU A 291 23.55 2.49 1.51
CA LEU A 291 22.88 2.10 2.74
C LEU A 291 22.99 0.59 2.92
N ARG A 292 23.49 0.17 4.09
CA ARG A 292 23.57 -1.25 4.48
C ARG A 292 22.54 -1.56 5.53
N LEU A 293 21.75 -2.60 5.30
CA LEU A 293 20.68 -3.03 6.20
C LEU A 293 20.86 -4.50 6.56
N ARG A 294 20.45 -4.83 7.78
CA ARG A 294 20.26 -6.21 8.22
C ARG A 294 18.81 -6.39 8.63
N VAL A 295 18.15 -7.39 8.07
CA VAL A 295 16.76 -7.74 8.36
C VAL A 295 16.71 -9.19 8.80
N THR A 296 16.07 -9.45 9.94
CA THR A 296 15.76 -10.80 10.40
C THR A 296 14.29 -11.09 10.10
N LEU A 297 14.01 -12.05 9.22
CA LEU A 297 12.64 -12.46 8.91
C LEU A 297 11.95 -13.02 10.17
N GLY A 298 10.69 -12.65 10.38
CA GLY A 298 9.92 -13.03 11.57
C GLY A 298 10.29 -12.26 12.86
N ALA A 299 11.28 -11.37 12.83
CA ALA A 299 11.52 -10.42 13.91
C ALA A 299 10.79 -9.09 13.66
N GLY A 300 10.54 -8.32 14.72
CA GLY A 300 9.95 -6.98 14.66
C GLY A 300 8.80 -6.78 15.65
N ALA A 301 8.16 -5.61 15.57
CA ALA A 301 7.06 -5.23 16.45
C ALA A 301 5.69 -5.77 15.98
N ALA A 302 5.59 -6.27 14.75
CA ALA A 302 4.39 -6.95 14.27
C ALA A 302 4.30 -8.31 14.97
N GLY A 303 3.22 -8.52 15.75
CA GLY A 303 2.99 -9.72 16.59
C GLY A 303 2.76 -11.01 15.81
N ASP A 304 1.96 -11.94 16.36
CA ASP A 304 1.67 -13.27 15.80
C ASP A 304 1.03 -13.21 14.39
N LEU A 305 1.86 -12.99 13.37
CA LEU A 305 1.48 -13.05 11.96
C LEU A 305 1.40 -14.51 11.50
N PRO A 306 0.58 -14.81 10.48
CA PRO A 306 0.52 -16.16 9.91
C PRO A 306 1.90 -16.69 9.51
N GLU A 307 2.13 -18.00 9.67
CA GLU A 307 3.43 -18.64 9.36
C GLU A 307 3.85 -18.48 7.88
N ASP A 308 2.89 -18.31 6.98
CA ASP A 308 3.12 -18.10 5.55
C ASP A 308 3.37 -16.63 5.18
N THR A 309 3.51 -15.74 6.16
CA THR A 309 3.81 -14.32 5.95
C THR A 309 5.10 -14.14 5.17
N ARG A 310 5.02 -13.28 4.15
CA ARG A 310 6.11 -12.91 3.26
C ARG A 310 6.50 -11.46 3.50
N HIS A 311 7.71 -11.12 3.06
CA HIS A 311 8.36 -9.87 3.37
C HIS A 311 8.85 -9.19 2.09
N ALA A 312 8.64 -7.89 1.99
CA ALA A 312 9.21 -7.06 0.95
C ALA A 312 9.81 -5.78 1.53
N LEU A 313 10.91 -5.32 0.95
CA LEU A 313 11.39 -3.96 1.16
C LEU A 313 10.87 -3.03 0.09
N LEU A 314 10.48 -1.83 0.50
CA LEU A 314 10.20 -0.69 -0.37
C LEU A 314 11.19 0.43 -0.05
N VAL A 315 11.89 0.96 -1.05
CA VAL A 315 12.67 2.19 -0.96
C VAL A 315 11.84 3.30 -1.59
N GLN A 316 11.31 4.19 -0.76
CA GLN A 316 10.26 5.12 -1.16
C GLN A 316 10.62 6.56 -0.77
N GLN A 317 10.32 7.50 -1.64
CA GLN A 317 10.35 8.91 -1.31
C GLN A 317 9.16 9.27 -0.42
N MET A 318 9.41 9.98 0.67
CA MET A 318 8.39 10.54 1.54
C MET A 318 8.38 12.06 1.44
N HIS A 319 7.17 12.63 1.37
CA HIS A 319 6.92 14.07 1.42
C HIS A 319 6.24 14.39 2.76
N GLY A 320 7.05 14.66 3.78
CA GLY A 320 6.55 14.62 5.17
C GLY A 320 6.05 13.21 5.49
N ASN A 321 4.77 13.10 5.84
CA ASN A 321 4.13 11.80 6.13
C ASN A 321 3.41 11.18 4.92
N HIS A 322 3.58 11.73 3.72
CA HIS A 322 2.90 11.27 2.52
C HIS A 322 3.80 10.40 1.63
N PRO A 323 3.38 9.18 1.26
CA PRO A 323 4.14 8.31 0.38
C PRO A 323 4.15 8.86 -1.04
N GLY A 324 5.35 8.99 -1.60
CA GLY A 324 5.59 9.38 -2.99
C GLY A 324 6.08 8.21 -3.83
N GLU A 325 6.96 8.50 -4.78
CA GLU A 325 7.50 7.52 -5.71
C GLU A 325 8.31 6.40 -5.01
N ILE A 326 8.14 5.18 -5.50
CA ILE A 326 8.94 4.01 -5.08
C ILE A 326 10.13 3.89 -6.03
N PHE A 327 11.34 3.94 -5.47
CA PHE A 327 12.61 3.89 -6.20
C PHE A 327 13.14 2.48 -6.38
N ALA A 328 12.76 1.58 -5.49
CA ALA A 328 13.11 0.17 -5.58
C ALA A 328 12.19 -0.66 -4.67
N ALA A 329 12.05 -1.93 -5.01
CA ALA A 329 11.48 -2.94 -4.16
C ALA A 329 12.30 -4.23 -4.20
N LEU A 330 12.17 -5.04 -3.16
CA LEU A 330 12.81 -6.36 -3.09
C LEU A 330 11.93 -7.32 -2.30
N ILE A 331 11.53 -8.44 -2.91
CA ILE A 331 10.91 -9.56 -2.20
C ILE A 331 12.01 -10.33 -1.47
N LEU A 332 11.84 -10.55 -0.16
CA LEU A 332 12.89 -11.10 0.70
C LEU A 332 12.84 -12.62 0.81
N ASP A 333 11.64 -13.18 0.82
CA ASP A 333 11.36 -14.61 0.92
C ASP A 333 10.26 -15.03 -0.03
#